data_AF-A0A0F9T384-F1
#
_entry.id   AF-A0A0F9T384-F1
#
_cell.length_a   1.000
_cell.length_b   1.000
_cell.length_c   1.000
_cell.angle_alpha   90.00
_cell.angle_beta   90.00
_cell.angle_gamma   90.00
#
_symmetry.space_group_name_H-M   'P 1'
#
loop_
_entity.id
_entity.type
_entity.pdbx_description
1 polymer ?
#
loop_
_entity_poly.entity_id
_entity_poly.type
_entity_poly.pdbx_seq_one_letter_code
_entity_poly.pdbx_strand_id
1 'polypeptide(L)'
;TKYSLNKLERIIINDLSEVEILENIKTIKDSVFEQIESQLSRKNSEFKRFLKKYIANIVWFLTKIKLLSETNQKINVSNVAKETHNKSLTSLNQWYKIVKEIVRYLRDTLGFSIRTAHQDPLSLPESSQNSIRCFKTYYKLIKGIDKKGITITYLDIDYKTEIRIHYDGKCLGLGEYCPFNIDHKFLPSLSHHHRLEGYNKIVTEKDYKYIQPNKIISHSFHRALELMQTQIGGLDLTCLNCHSIKHSVRYIFPPIFHFLKSLTLENINENSANIFNETKRLANEFYEQNKERYRITRINTIAKTNIDIKRSIFGFVKKKYVIEYLFGANYTCPICRKANINDHLACFEAHHTNLELFEKIEKIEFGREYERKPVHWLIKNLTIQECIYLCSNCHTMINATIYRDHVLIILQKQKEATFVKTFYKHLYKQIEIQKNIILQWKHQLKDYNLTIPNPLQLIFKKGEALDQKLVCIYNICEVYSKETGKHFFTADVFNYVLNKFHTHFNNYKNQLINTGYIQYIKGKHQFNQKFFELTPKGIKRAKEIIKKKSTEFPEEFNNLISAWKERWLEYLK
;
A
#
# COMPACT_ATOMS: atom_id res chain seq x y z
N THR A 1 -37.67 31.79 6.45
CA THR A 1 -38.67 31.57 7.52
C THR A 1 -38.13 30.57 8.52
N LYS A 2 -37.70 31.07 9.68
CA LYS A 2 -37.24 30.31 10.86
C LYS A 2 -38.49 29.74 11.56
N TYR A 3 -38.63 28.41 11.64
CA TYR A 3 -39.69 27.80 12.44
C TYR A 3 -39.21 27.70 13.89
N SER A 4 -39.96 28.32 14.82
CA SER A 4 -39.70 28.27 16.26
C SER A 4 -40.27 26.99 16.89
N LEU A 5 -39.56 26.46 17.88
CA LEU A 5 -39.92 25.27 18.66
C LEU A 5 -41.33 25.32 19.27
N ASN A 6 -41.87 26.52 19.52
CA ASN A 6 -43.19 26.70 20.13
C ASN A 6 -44.36 26.26 19.24
N LYS A 7 -44.13 25.98 17.94
CA LYS A 7 -45.19 25.45 17.05
C LYS A 7 -45.35 23.93 17.11
N LEU A 8 -44.41 23.20 17.71
CA LEU A 8 -44.51 21.75 17.91
C LEU A 8 -45.36 21.36 19.13
N GLU A 9 -45.60 22.28 20.07
CA GLU A 9 -46.46 22.05 21.24
C GLU A 9 -47.96 22.08 20.92
N ARG A 10 -48.36 22.54 19.73
CA ARG A 10 -49.78 22.70 19.34
C ARG A 10 -50.30 21.66 18.36
N ILE A 11 -49.51 20.67 17.95
CA ILE A 11 -50.06 19.49 17.28
C ILE A 11 -50.63 18.61 18.39
N ILE A 12 -51.86 18.91 18.76
CA ILE A 12 -52.73 18.09 19.59
C ILE A 12 -52.79 16.70 18.92
N ILE A 13 -51.98 15.80 19.46
CA ILE A 13 -52.39 14.56 20.11
C ILE A 13 -53.90 14.28 19.90
N ASN A 14 -54.22 13.75 18.72
CA ASN A 14 -55.45 13.01 18.54
C ASN A 14 -55.07 11.52 18.62
N ASP A 15 -55.51 10.89 19.71
CA ASP A 15 -55.64 9.45 19.92
C ASP A 15 -54.49 8.63 20.53
N LEU A 16 -53.51 9.25 21.20
CA LEU A 16 -52.70 8.52 22.19
C LEU A 16 -52.64 9.32 23.48
N SER A 17 -53.19 8.76 24.55
CA SER A 17 -53.14 9.44 25.84
C SER A 17 -51.67 9.61 26.23
N GLU A 18 -51.24 10.84 26.49
CA GLU A 18 -49.89 11.17 26.96
C GLU A 18 -49.49 10.31 28.17
N VAL A 19 -50.51 9.84 28.91
CA VAL A 19 -50.46 8.87 30.02
C VAL A 19 -49.92 7.49 29.61
N GLU A 20 -50.40 6.88 28.53
CA GLU A 20 -49.93 5.55 28.06
C GLU A 20 -48.48 5.57 27.56
N ILE A 21 -48.07 6.67 26.92
CA ILE A 21 -46.69 6.87 26.47
C ILE A 21 -45.77 7.01 27.69
N LEU A 22 -46.19 7.77 28.71
CA LEU A 22 -45.46 7.93 29.95
C LEU A 22 -45.40 6.63 30.78
N GLU A 23 -46.46 5.82 30.83
CA GLU A 23 -46.50 4.53 31.54
C GLU A 23 -45.62 3.46 30.89
N ASN A 24 -45.61 3.37 29.55
CA ASN A 24 -44.72 2.44 28.84
C ASN A 24 -43.25 2.87 28.96
N ILE A 25 -42.96 4.17 28.88
CA ILE A 25 -41.60 4.68 29.11
C ILE A 25 -41.19 4.44 30.56
N LYS A 26 -42.10 4.63 31.53
CA LYS A 26 -41.87 4.34 32.95
C LYS A 26 -41.60 2.85 33.18
N THR A 27 -42.28 1.95 32.49
CA THR A 27 -42.07 0.49 32.58
C THR A 27 -40.70 0.08 32.02
N ILE A 28 -40.28 0.65 30.87
CA ILE A 28 -38.94 0.41 30.28
C ILE A 28 -37.85 1.02 31.17
N LYS A 29 -38.11 2.22 31.71
CA LYS A 29 -37.26 2.90 32.69
C LYS A 29 -37.07 1.97 33.89
N ASP A 30 -38.15 1.61 34.59
CA ASP A 30 -38.09 0.86 35.84
C ASP A 30 -37.48 -0.55 35.66
N SER A 31 -37.76 -1.26 34.56
CA SER A 31 -37.17 -2.59 34.27
C SER A 31 -35.65 -2.53 34.00
N VAL A 32 -35.18 -1.57 33.20
CA VAL A 32 -33.75 -1.39 32.92
C VAL A 32 -33.03 -0.84 34.16
N PHE A 33 -33.71 -0.03 35.00
CA PHE A 33 -33.11 0.56 36.20
C PHE A 33 -33.05 -0.35 37.40
N GLU A 34 -34.02 -1.23 37.63
CA GLU A 34 -33.91 -2.26 38.66
C GLU A 34 -32.74 -3.21 38.39
N GLN A 35 -32.48 -3.55 37.12
CA GLN A 35 -31.32 -4.36 36.74
C GLN A 35 -29.99 -3.64 36.95
N ILE A 36 -29.93 -2.33 36.68
CA ILE A 36 -28.71 -1.54 36.88
C ILE A 36 -28.48 -1.21 38.36
N GLU A 37 -29.52 -0.89 39.14
CA GLU A 37 -29.42 -0.62 40.58
C GLU A 37 -29.13 -1.87 41.40
N SER A 38 -29.71 -3.03 41.05
CA SER A 38 -29.44 -4.30 41.73
C SER A 38 -27.99 -4.78 41.56
N GLN A 39 -27.33 -4.39 40.47
CA GLN A 39 -25.92 -4.69 40.21
C GLN A 39 -24.94 -3.72 40.88
N LEU A 40 -25.41 -2.60 41.44
CA LEU A 40 -24.56 -1.52 41.96
C LEU A 40 -24.72 -1.37 43.48
N SER A 41 -24.00 -2.17 44.26
CA SER A 41 -23.95 -2.00 45.71
C SER A 41 -23.22 -0.71 46.11
N ARG A 42 -23.93 0.13 46.89
CA ARG A 42 -23.49 1.23 47.78
C ARG A 42 -21.99 1.57 47.79
N LYS A 43 -21.61 2.68 47.14
CA LYS A 43 -20.71 3.76 47.66
C LYS A 43 -20.16 4.63 46.50
N ASN A 44 -20.97 5.56 45.96
CA ASN A 44 -20.46 6.83 45.41
C ASN A 44 -21.66 7.74 45.06
N SER A 45 -21.91 8.79 45.85
CA SER A 45 -23.00 9.75 45.62
C SER A 45 -22.84 10.48 44.27
N GLU A 46 -21.60 10.70 43.83
CA GLU A 46 -21.31 11.31 42.53
C GLU A 46 -21.63 10.37 41.38
N PHE A 47 -21.33 9.08 41.50
CA PHE A 47 -21.71 8.09 40.50
C PHE A 47 -23.23 7.93 40.42
N LYS A 48 -23.95 7.96 41.56
CA LYS A 48 -25.42 7.98 41.56
C LYS A 48 -25.97 9.22 40.86
N ARG A 49 -25.36 10.39 41.07
CA ARG A 49 -25.74 11.64 40.39
C ARG A 49 -25.43 11.59 38.89
N PHE A 50 -24.29 11.04 38.50
CA PHE A 50 -23.92 10.79 37.11
C PHE A 50 -24.91 9.83 36.45
N LEU A 51 -25.22 8.70 37.09
CA LEU A 51 -26.17 7.71 36.63
C LEU A 51 -27.55 8.35 36.43
N LYS A 52 -28.10 9.05 37.43
CA LYS A 52 -29.38 9.77 37.29
C LYS A 52 -29.43 10.71 36.08
N LYS A 53 -28.34 11.45 35.83
CA LYS A 53 -28.23 12.32 34.65
C LYS A 53 -28.14 11.53 33.33
N TYR A 54 -27.39 10.43 33.33
CA TYR A 54 -27.25 9.52 32.18
C TYR A 54 -28.58 8.89 31.80
N ILE A 55 -29.32 8.47 32.82
CA ILE A 55 -30.65 7.90 32.74
C ILE A 55 -31.64 8.90 32.14
N ALA A 56 -31.69 10.11 32.68
CA ALA A 56 -32.53 11.17 32.13
C ALA A 56 -32.23 11.43 30.65
N ASN A 57 -30.96 11.34 30.25
CA ASN A 57 -30.54 11.51 28.86
C ASN A 57 -31.05 10.38 27.93
N ILE A 58 -31.04 9.13 28.41
CA ILE A 58 -31.61 7.97 27.69
C ILE A 58 -33.13 8.10 27.58
N VAL A 59 -33.81 8.46 28.66
CA VAL A 59 -35.26 8.67 28.67
C VAL A 59 -35.64 9.75 27.66
N TRP A 60 -34.92 10.87 27.63
CA TRP A 60 -35.16 11.94 26.67
C TRP A 60 -35.03 11.48 25.21
N PHE A 61 -34.01 10.67 24.92
CA PHE A 61 -33.85 10.03 23.61
C PHE A 61 -35.03 9.11 23.27
N LEU A 62 -35.44 8.23 24.19
CA LEU A 62 -36.55 7.30 23.99
C LEU A 62 -37.88 8.02 23.73
N THR A 63 -38.19 9.06 24.51
CA THR A 63 -39.39 9.89 24.32
C THR A 63 -39.42 10.52 22.93
N LYS A 64 -38.29 11.05 22.47
CA LYS A 64 -38.18 11.63 21.12
C LYS A 64 -38.38 10.59 20.02
N ILE A 65 -37.77 9.42 20.14
CA ILE A 65 -37.92 8.34 19.17
C ILE A 65 -39.37 7.83 19.11
N LYS A 66 -40.03 7.67 20.26
CA LYS A 66 -41.44 7.22 20.32
C LYS A 66 -42.40 8.22 19.69
N LEU A 67 -42.29 9.50 20.03
CA LEU A 67 -43.12 10.58 19.48
C LEU A 67 -42.96 10.71 17.95
N LEU A 68 -41.73 10.57 17.45
CA LEU A 68 -41.46 10.59 16.02
C LEU A 68 -41.93 9.31 15.31
N SER A 69 -41.97 8.16 16.00
CA SER A 69 -42.47 6.90 15.47
C SER A 69 -43.99 6.89 15.34
N GLU A 70 -44.71 7.44 16.32
CA GLU A 70 -46.19 7.47 16.34
C GLU A 70 -46.78 8.45 15.34
N THR A 71 -46.04 9.52 15.02
CA THR A 71 -46.39 10.44 13.93
C THR A 71 -46.10 9.86 12.53
N ASN A 72 -45.73 8.58 12.45
CA ASN A 72 -45.41 7.83 11.22
C ASN A 72 -44.31 8.50 10.36
N GLN A 73 -43.52 9.38 10.97
CA GLN A 73 -42.44 10.12 10.30
C GLN A 73 -41.19 9.26 10.16
N LYS A 74 -40.40 9.53 9.12
CA LYS A 74 -39.08 8.92 8.99
C LYS A 74 -38.13 9.56 10.02
N ILE A 75 -37.63 8.74 10.95
CA ILE A 75 -36.76 9.18 12.04
C ILE A 75 -35.30 9.21 11.57
N ASN A 76 -34.63 10.36 11.73
CA ASN A 76 -33.17 10.43 11.60
C ASN A 76 -32.56 10.29 13.02
N VAL A 77 -32.13 9.08 13.37
CA VAL A 77 -31.64 8.74 14.72
C VAL A 77 -30.41 9.56 15.06
N SER A 78 -29.56 9.92 14.09
CA SER A 78 -28.38 10.77 14.34
C SER A 78 -28.75 12.19 14.70
N ASN A 79 -29.78 12.77 14.08
CA ASN A 79 -30.28 14.10 14.45
C ASN A 79 -30.87 14.06 15.87
N VAL A 80 -31.69 13.05 16.16
CA VAL A 80 -32.27 12.88 17.51
C VAL A 80 -31.18 12.62 18.55
N ALA A 81 -30.16 11.83 18.22
CA ALA A 81 -29.01 11.57 19.09
C ALA A 81 -28.16 12.82 19.33
N LYS A 82 -27.99 13.67 18.31
CA LYS A 82 -27.30 14.95 18.44
C LYS A 82 -28.08 15.95 19.29
N GLU A 83 -29.40 15.99 19.13
CA GLU A 83 -30.31 16.82 19.95
C GLU A 83 -30.31 16.37 21.41
N THR A 84 -30.29 15.05 21.64
CA THR A 84 -30.30 14.45 22.99
C THR A 84 -28.89 14.21 23.55
N HIS A 85 -27.86 14.75 22.92
CA HIS A 85 -26.49 14.58 23.38
C HIS A 85 -26.18 15.52 24.55
N ASN A 86 -25.76 14.94 25.68
CA ASN A 86 -25.21 15.70 26.78
C ASN A 86 -23.68 15.55 26.85
N LYS A 87 -22.96 16.60 26.44
CA LYS A 87 -21.48 16.67 26.44
C LYS A 87 -20.86 16.45 27.81
N SER A 88 -21.58 16.74 28.91
CA SER A 88 -21.07 16.52 30.27
C SER A 88 -21.08 15.06 30.72
N LEU A 89 -21.74 14.17 29.95
CA LEU A 89 -21.92 12.77 30.30
C LEU A 89 -21.12 11.82 29.42
N THR A 90 -20.98 12.13 28.14
CA THR A 90 -20.29 11.26 27.18
C THR A 90 -19.87 12.02 25.93
N SER A 91 -18.92 11.49 25.16
CA SER A 91 -18.58 12.07 23.85
C SER A 91 -19.69 11.78 22.85
N LEU A 92 -19.87 12.65 21.85
CA LEU A 92 -20.91 12.47 20.83
C LEU A 92 -20.76 11.14 20.07
N ASN A 93 -19.51 10.73 19.79
CA ASN A 93 -19.22 9.44 19.15
C ASN A 93 -19.62 8.24 20.02
N GLN A 94 -19.39 8.31 21.33
CA GLN A 94 -19.77 7.26 22.26
C GLN A 94 -21.30 7.22 22.43
N TRP A 95 -21.95 8.39 22.51
CA TRP A 95 -23.40 8.51 22.54
C TRP A 95 -24.06 7.88 21.31
N TYR A 96 -23.50 8.14 20.11
CA TYR A 96 -23.94 7.53 18.86
C TYR A 96 -23.87 6.00 18.86
N LYS A 97 -22.86 5.40 19.49
CA LYS A 97 -22.78 3.93 19.64
C LYS A 97 -23.91 3.41 20.53
N ILE A 98 -24.21 4.11 21.62
CA ILE A 98 -25.18 3.69 22.64
C ILE A 98 -26.62 3.80 22.13
N VAL A 99 -26.98 4.92 21.52
CA VAL A 99 -28.31 5.11 20.90
C VAL A 99 -28.57 4.11 19.77
N LYS A 100 -27.53 3.67 19.03
CA LYS A 100 -27.63 2.63 18.00
C LYS A 100 -28.03 1.30 18.60
N GLU A 101 -27.43 0.93 19.72
CA GLU A 101 -27.75 -0.29 20.45
C GLU A 101 -29.16 -0.25 21.04
N ILE A 102 -29.56 0.90 21.59
CA ILE A 102 -30.94 1.11 22.08
C ILE A 102 -31.95 0.95 20.94
N VAL A 103 -31.76 1.62 19.80
CA VAL A 103 -32.70 1.51 18.66
C VAL A 103 -32.75 0.09 18.09
N ARG A 104 -31.60 -0.60 18.05
CA ARG A 104 -31.53 -2.02 17.67
C ARG A 104 -32.36 -2.88 18.63
N TYR A 105 -32.17 -2.71 19.93
CA TYR A 105 -32.93 -3.44 20.95
C TYR A 105 -34.44 -3.19 20.87
N LEU A 106 -34.87 -1.92 20.75
CA LEU A 106 -36.29 -1.56 20.62
C LEU A 106 -36.95 -2.21 19.39
N ARG A 107 -36.22 -2.28 18.26
CA ARG A 107 -36.71 -2.88 17.02
C ARG A 107 -36.75 -4.40 17.10
N ASP A 108 -35.63 -5.00 17.49
CA ASP A 108 -35.42 -6.44 17.37
C ASP A 108 -36.07 -7.21 18.53
N THR A 109 -36.18 -6.58 19.71
CA THR A 109 -36.68 -7.23 20.94
C THR A 109 -38.08 -6.77 21.33
N LEU A 110 -38.40 -5.47 21.17
CA LEU A 110 -39.70 -4.91 21.59
C LEU A 110 -40.65 -4.64 20.41
N GLY A 111 -40.27 -4.96 19.17
CA GLY A 111 -41.13 -4.86 18.00
C GLY A 111 -41.52 -3.43 17.59
N PHE A 112 -40.79 -2.41 18.04
CA PHE A 112 -41.11 -1.02 17.70
C PHE A 112 -40.91 -0.76 16.19
N SER A 113 -41.96 -0.29 15.51
CA SER A 113 -41.94 0.07 14.08
C SER A 113 -41.24 1.42 13.81
N ILE A 114 -39.96 1.50 14.15
CA ILE A 114 -39.13 2.70 13.94
C ILE A 114 -38.69 2.78 12.47
N ARG A 115 -39.38 3.62 11.68
CA ARG A 115 -39.03 3.90 10.27
C ARG A 115 -37.87 4.88 10.21
N THR A 116 -36.63 4.42 10.05
CA THR A 116 -35.47 5.33 9.94
C THR A 116 -35.34 5.94 8.54
N ALA A 117 -34.92 7.21 8.45
CA ALA A 117 -34.59 7.85 7.17
C ALA A 117 -33.37 7.15 6.51
N HIS A 118 -33.39 6.97 5.19
CA HIS A 118 -32.30 6.33 4.42
C HIS A 118 -30.93 7.03 4.54
N GLN A 119 -30.92 8.27 5.04
CA GLN A 119 -29.73 9.10 5.20
C GLN A 119 -29.24 9.21 6.64
N ASP A 120 -29.76 8.38 7.54
CA ASP A 120 -29.31 8.36 8.93
C ASP A 120 -27.88 7.79 9.01
N PRO A 121 -26.86 8.55 9.47
CA PRO A 121 -25.49 8.06 9.67
C PRO A 121 -25.35 6.82 10.56
N LEU A 122 -26.39 6.49 11.33
CA LEU A 122 -26.49 5.30 12.18
C LEU A 122 -27.11 4.09 11.47
N SER A 123 -27.90 4.32 10.40
CA SER A 123 -28.07 3.33 9.35
C SER A 123 -26.75 3.30 8.57
N LEU A 124 -26.28 2.12 8.13
CA LEU A 124 -24.98 1.94 7.45
C LEU A 124 -24.58 3.18 6.61
N PRO A 125 -23.33 3.69 6.69
CA PRO A 125 -22.95 4.97 6.08
C PRO A 125 -23.52 5.09 4.67
N GLU A 126 -24.11 6.22 4.29
CA GLU A 126 -24.73 6.40 2.96
C GLU A 126 -23.73 6.08 1.82
N SER A 127 -22.43 6.29 2.04
CA SER A 127 -21.35 5.82 1.16
C SER A 127 -21.26 4.30 1.08
N SER A 128 -21.44 3.59 2.19
CA SER A 128 -21.48 2.12 2.28
C SER A 128 -22.81 1.54 1.79
N GLN A 129 -23.95 2.21 2.00
CA GLN A 129 -25.23 1.82 1.39
C GLN A 129 -25.26 2.11 -0.09
N ASN A 130 -24.78 3.26 -0.57
CA ASN A 130 -24.61 3.52 -2.00
C ASN A 130 -23.56 2.58 -2.59
N SER A 131 -22.48 2.24 -1.87
CA SER A 131 -21.53 1.22 -2.34
C SER A 131 -22.13 -0.18 -2.35
N ILE A 132 -22.88 -0.61 -1.33
CA ILE A 132 -23.59 -1.91 -1.27
C ILE A 132 -24.76 -1.93 -2.26
N ARG A 133 -25.43 -0.81 -2.50
CA ARG A 133 -26.52 -0.68 -3.47
C ARG A 133 -25.92 -0.71 -4.86
N CYS A 134 -24.97 0.17 -5.22
CA CYS A 134 -24.21 0.08 -6.47
C CYS A 134 -23.62 -1.33 -6.68
N PHE A 135 -23.05 -1.95 -5.64
CA PHE A 135 -22.54 -3.31 -5.68
C PHE A 135 -23.64 -4.36 -5.87
N LYS A 136 -24.78 -4.27 -5.16
CA LYS A 136 -25.97 -5.09 -5.40
C LYS A 136 -26.59 -4.83 -6.78
N THR A 137 -26.47 -3.63 -7.33
CA THR A 137 -26.99 -3.32 -8.66
C THR A 137 -26.05 -3.82 -9.76
N TYR A 138 -24.73 -3.85 -9.55
CA TYR A 138 -23.78 -4.51 -10.47
C TYR A 138 -23.69 -6.04 -10.29
N TYR A 139 -24.07 -6.61 -9.15
CA TYR A 139 -23.83 -8.04 -8.86
C TYR A 139 -25.08 -8.85 -8.52
N LYS A 140 -26.28 -8.32 -8.73
CA LYS A 140 -27.50 -9.14 -8.66
C LYS A 140 -27.63 -9.97 -9.93
N LEU A 141 -27.14 -11.20 -9.77
CA LEU A 141 -27.29 -12.37 -10.64
C LEU A 141 -26.56 -12.30 -11.97
N ILE A 142 -25.39 -12.95 -12.00
CA ILE A 142 -24.97 -13.71 -13.17
C ILE A 142 -26.10 -14.72 -13.45
N LYS A 143 -26.95 -14.46 -14.46
CA LYS A 143 -28.07 -15.34 -14.86
C LYS A 143 -27.59 -16.75 -15.28
N GLY A 144 -26.34 -16.81 -15.71
CA GLY A 144 -25.62 -17.97 -16.17
C GLY A 144 -24.50 -17.49 -17.09
N ILE A 145 -23.46 -18.31 -17.21
CA ILE A 145 -22.56 -18.21 -18.34
C ILE A 145 -23.23 -19.00 -19.48
N ASP A 146 -23.18 -18.52 -20.72
CA ASP A 146 -23.62 -19.36 -21.84
C ASP A 146 -22.88 -20.72 -21.83
N LYS A 147 -23.38 -21.73 -22.56
CA LYS A 147 -22.75 -23.07 -22.60
C LYS A 147 -21.26 -23.05 -23.02
N LYS A 148 -20.74 -21.92 -23.51
CA LYS A 148 -19.36 -21.75 -23.97
C LYS A 148 -18.46 -21.00 -22.98
N GLY A 149 -19.01 -20.39 -21.92
CA GLY A 149 -18.19 -19.66 -20.96
C GLY A 149 -18.04 -18.16 -21.23
N ILE A 150 -18.77 -17.57 -22.20
CA ILE A 150 -18.30 -16.37 -22.94
C ILE A 150 -18.96 -15.04 -22.61
N THR A 151 -20.10 -15.06 -21.91
CA THR A 151 -20.87 -13.84 -21.66
C THR A 151 -21.36 -13.84 -20.22
N ILE A 152 -20.93 -12.84 -19.43
CA ILE A 152 -21.50 -12.57 -18.11
C ILE A 152 -22.75 -11.74 -18.32
N THR A 153 -23.90 -12.34 -18.05
CA THR A 153 -25.18 -11.63 -18.11
C THR A 153 -25.55 -11.07 -16.75
N TYR A 154 -25.54 -9.75 -16.60
CA TYR A 154 -26.03 -9.05 -15.40
C TYR A 154 -27.52 -8.80 -15.53
N LEU A 155 -28.24 -8.89 -14.40
CA LEU A 155 -29.65 -8.57 -14.32
C LEU A 155 -29.88 -7.31 -13.47
N ASP A 156 -30.88 -6.52 -13.85
CA ASP A 156 -31.38 -5.45 -12.98
C ASP A 156 -32.06 -6.02 -11.72
N ILE A 157 -32.43 -5.13 -10.79
CA ILE A 157 -33.02 -5.51 -9.51
C ILE A 157 -34.38 -6.22 -9.64
N ASP A 158 -35.05 -6.08 -10.80
CA ASP A 158 -36.38 -6.58 -11.10
C ASP A 158 -36.37 -7.77 -12.09
N TYR A 159 -35.19 -8.25 -12.48
CA TYR A 159 -34.96 -9.35 -13.44
C TYR A 159 -35.48 -9.10 -14.86
N LYS A 160 -35.73 -7.84 -15.24
CA LYS A 160 -36.37 -7.47 -16.52
C LYS A 160 -35.37 -7.09 -17.61
N THR A 161 -34.21 -6.56 -17.22
CA THR A 161 -33.20 -6.06 -18.16
C THR A 161 -31.94 -6.91 -18.09
N GLU A 162 -31.49 -7.45 -19.23
CA GLU A 162 -30.24 -8.21 -19.37
C GLU A 162 -29.11 -7.32 -19.88
N ILE A 163 -27.93 -7.38 -19.24
CA ILE A 163 -26.69 -6.81 -19.77
C ILE A 163 -25.72 -7.93 -20.07
N ARG A 164 -25.27 -8.03 -21.31
CA ARG A 164 -24.22 -8.96 -21.71
C ARG A 164 -22.88 -8.25 -21.69
N ILE A 165 -22.06 -8.51 -20.68
CA ILE A 165 -20.63 -8.17 -20.75
C ILE A 165 -19.92 -9.41 -21.30
N HIS A 166 -19.22 -9.24 -22.41
CA HIS A 166 -18.43 -10.32 -22.97
C HIS A 166 -17.22 -10.58 -22.07
N TYR A 167 -17.12 -11.83 -21.63
CA TYR A 167 -15.99 -12.36 -20.90
C TYR A 167 -15.86 -13.81 -21.36
N ASP A 168 -15.00 -14.04 -22.35
CA ASP A 168 -14.73 -15.35 -22.97
C ASP A 168 -13.98 -16.34 -22.05
N GLY A 169 -13.93 -16.04 -20.74
CA GLY A 169 -13.05 -16.73 -19.79
C GLY A 169 -11.58 -16.33 -19.91
N LYS A 170 -11.20 -15.48 -20.88
CA LYS A 170 -9.82 -15.06 -21.12
C LYS A 170 -9.69 -13.60 -20.72
N CYS A 171 -8.82 -13.29 -19.75
CA CYS A 171 -8.34 -11.91 -19.66
C CYS A 171 -7.61 -11.61 -20.98
N LEU A 172 -8.00 -10.53 -21.66
CA LEU A 172 -7.28 -9.96 -22.81
C LEU A 172 -5.99 -9.29 -22.29
N GLY A 173 -5.05 -10.13 -21.86
CA GLY A 173 -3.77 -9.71 -21.31
C GLY A 173 -2.80 -9.26 -22.39
N LEU A 174 -1.51 -9.58 -22.22
CA LEU A 174 -0.52 -9.36 -23.27
C LEU A 174 -0.77 -10.38 -24.39
N GLY A 175 -1.15 -9.92 -25.58
CA GLY A 175 -1.41 -10.80 -26.73
C GLY A 175 -2.64 -11.70 -26.56
N GLU A 176 -3.75 -11.17 -26.03
CA GLU A 176 -5.05 -11.87 -25.91
C GLU A 176 -5.08 -13.09 -24.97
N TYR A 177 -4.03 -13.30 -24.15
CA TYR A 177 -3.94 -14.39 -23.19
C TYR A 177 -3.72 -13.92 -21.74
N CYS A 178 -4.31 -14.65 -20.78
CA CYS A 178 -4.14 -14.42 -19.35
C CYS A 178 -3.30 -15.51 -18.68
N PRO A 179 -2.07 -15.22 -18.23
CA PRO A 179 -1.25 -16.22 -17.53
C PRO A 179 -1.75 -16.53 -16.11
N PHE A 180 -2.67 -15.72 -15.56
CA PHE A 180 -3.14 -15.84 -14.18
C PHE A 180 -4.43 -16.65 -14.04
N ASN A 181 -5.16 -16.93 -15.14
CA ASN A 181 -6.41 -17.70 -15.15
C ASN A 181 -7.32 -17.36 -13.95
N ILE A 182 -7.74 -16.10 -13.87
CA ILE A 182 -8.55 -15.57 -12.76
C ILE A 182 -10.01 -15.90 -13.02
N ASP A 183 -10.64 -16.60 -12.07
CA ASP A 183 -12.05 -16.94 -12.14
C ASP A 183 -12.90 -15.66 -12.06
N HIS A 184 -13.86 -15.53 -12.98
CA HIS A 184 -14.85 -14.45 -12.99
C HIS A 184 -15.56 -14.26 -11.66
N LYS A 185 -15.64 -15.30 -10.81
CA LYS A 185 -16.21 -15.20 -9.46
C LYS A 185 -15.47 -14.18 -8.58
N PHE A 186 -14.19 -13.91 -8.86
CA PHE A 186 -13.38 -12.90 -8.17
C PHE A 186 -13.51 -11.51 -8.81
N LEU A 187 -14.73 -11.02 -8.95
CA LEU A 187 -15.02 -9.76 -9.67
C LEU A 187 -14.22 -8.54 -9.19
N PRO A 188 -13.88 -8.36 -7.89
CA PRO A 188 -12.99 -7.26 -7.47
C PRO A 188 -11.59 -7.33 -8.09
N SER A 189 -11.15 -8.50 -8.54
CA SER A 189 -9.87 -8.68 -9.23
C SER A 189 -9.94 -8.42 -10.74
N LEU A 190 -11.10 -8.04 -11.27
CA LEU A 190 -11.30 -7.66 -12.67
C LEU A 190 -11.45 -6.14 -12.81
N SER A 191 -10.88 -5.59 -13.87
CA SER A 191 -11.01 -4.20 -14.30
C SER A 191 -11.66 -4.14 -15.67
N HIS A 192 -12.49 -3.12 -15.87
CA HIS A 192 -13.10 -2.84 -17.16
C HIS A 192 -12.12 -2.10 -18.08
N HIS A 193 -12.10 -2.47 -19.35
CA HIS A 193 -11.33 -1.83 -20.41
C HIS A 193 -12.16 -1.61 -21.65
N HIS A 194 -11.83 -0.58 -22.42
CA HIS A 194 -12.36 -0.47 -23.78
C HIS A 194 -11.74 -1.55 -24.67
N ARG A 195 -12.58 -2.20 -25.48
CA ARG A 195 -12.19 -3.31 -26.37
C ARG A 195 -11.28 -2.90 -27.52
N LEU A 196 -11.43 -1.67 -28.01
CA LEU A 196 -10.68 -1.19 -29.17
C LEU A 196 -9.28 -0.70 -28.79
N GLU A 197 -8.26 -1.30 -29.38
CA GLU A 197 -6.89 -0.78 -29.30
C GLU A 197 -6.81 0.56 -30.04
N GLY A 198 -6.18 1.58 -29.43
CA GLY A 198 -6.17 2.92 -30.00
C GLY A 198 -7.52 3.66 -29.92
N TYR A 199 -8.44 3.25 -29.03
CA TYR A 199 -9.75 3.90 -28.85
C TYR A 199 -9.67 5.42 -28.76
N ASN A 200 -8.66 5.99 -28.09
CA ASN A 200 -8.48 7.45 -28.03
C ASN A 200 -8.31 8.09 -29.42
N LYS A 201 -7.62 7.41 -30.35
CA LYS A 201 -7.43 7.87 -31.73
C LYS A 201 -8.75 7.80 -32.50
N ILE A 202 -9.49 6.69 -32.37
CA ILE A 202 -10.81 6.50 -33.00
C ILE A 202 -11.84 7.52 -32.48
N VAL A 203 -11.82 7.78 -31.17
CA VAL A 203 -12.65 8.80 -30.49
C VAL A 203 -12.36 10.18 -31.06
N THR A 204 -11.08 10.54 -31.25
CA THR A 204 -10.68 11.83 -31.85
C THR A 204 -11.02 11.93 -33.33
N GLU A 205 -10.90 10.84 -34.10
CA GLU A 205 -11.18 10.83 -35.55
C GLU A 205 -12.68 10.81 -35.87
N LYS A 206 -13.52 10.28 -34.96
CA LYS A 206 -14.97 10.13 -35.15
C LYS A 206 -15.84 11.04 -34.27
N ASP A 207 -15.24 11.99 -33.55
CA ASP A 207 -15.94 12.90 -32.63
C ASP A 207 -16.76 12.20 -31.53
N TYR A 208 -16.33 11.01 -31.10
CA TYR A 208 -16.96 10.31 -29.98
C TYR A 208 -16.46 10.84 -28.64
N LYS A 209 -17.30 10.76 -27.60
CA LYS A 209 -16.88 11.13 -26.24
C LYS A 209 -16.27 9.93 -25.52
N TYR A 210 -14.97 9.98 -25.27
CA TYR A 210 -14.29 9.01 -24.42
C TYR A 210 -14.80 9.11 -22.98
N ILE A 211 -15.37 8.03 -22.44
CA ILE A 211 -15.72 7.92 -21.03
C ILE A 211 -14.83 6.86 -20.40
N GLN A 212 -14.07 7.25 -19.38
CA GLN A 212 -13.20 6.30 -18.68
C GLN A 212 -14.06 5.22 -18.00
N PRO A 213 -13.64 3.93 -18.04
CA PRO A 213 -14.41 2.86 -17.42
C PRO A 213 -14.71 3.09 -15.94
N ASN A 214 -13.77 3.66 -15.17
CA ASN A 214 -13.97 4.02 -13.76
C ASN A 214 -15.07 5.08 -13.54
N LYS A 215 -15.29 5.98 -14.51
CA LYS A 215 -16.36 6.97 -14.49
C LYS A 215 -17.70 6.35 -14.86
N ILE A 216 -17.72 5.42 -15.81
CA ILE A 216 -18.93 4.67 -16.17
C ILE A 216 -19.43 3.90 -14.94
N ILE A 217 -18.54 3.15 -14.29
CA ILE A 217 -18.91 2.28 -13.17
C ILE A 217 -19.28 3.04 -11.88
N SER A 218 -18.93 4.32 -11.76
CA SER A 218 -19.30 5.13 -10.58
C SER A 218 -20.73 5.71 -10.64
N HIS A 219 -21.44 5.53 -11.75
CA HIS A 219 -22.83 5.97 -11.89
C HIS A 219 -23.83 4.91 -11.37
N SER A 220 -25.11 5.30 -11.24
CA SER A 220 -26.21 4.36 -11.00
C SER A 220 -26.27 3.33 -12.12
N PHE A 221 -26.75 2.12 -11.83
CA PHE A 221 -26.75 1.01 -12.80
C PHE A 221 -27.36 1.35 -14.15
N HIS A 222 -28.56 1.96 -14.19
CA HIS A 222 -29.20 2.40 -15.43
C HIS A 222 -28.36 3.43 -16.19
N ARG A 223 -27.74 4.37 -15.48
CA ARG A 223 -26.89 5.37 -16.12
C ARG A 223 -25.59 4.75 -16.63
N ALA A 224 -24.97 3.87 -15.86
CA ALA A 224 -23.79 3.14 -16.30
C ALA A 224 -24.08 2.26 -17.52
N LEU A 225 -25.26 1.63 -17.55
CA LEU A 225 -25.82 0.90 -18.68
C LEU A 225 -25.85 1.73 -19.97
N GLU A 226 -26.52 2.88 -19.93
CA GLU A 226 -26.57 3.83 -21.06
C GLU A 226 -25.15 4.23 -21.49
N LEU A 227 -24.29 4.52 -20.52
CA LEU A 227 -22.92 4.94 -20.79
C LEU A 227 -22.07 3.82 -21.40
N MET A 228 -22.25 2.56 -21.01
CA MET A 228 -21.58 1.40 -21.61
C MET A 228 -22.03 1.17 -23.05
N GLN A 229 -23.34 1.27 -23.31
CA GLN A 229 -23.92 1.09 -24.65
C GLN A 229 -23.50 2.18 -25.64
N THR A 230 -23.13 3.36 -25.14
CA THR A 230 -22.65 4.48 -25.97
C THR A 230 -21.15 4.44 -26.27
N GLN A 231 -20.39 3.51 -25.70
CA GLN A 231 -18.97 3.34 -26.04
C GLN A 231 -18.82 2.47 -27.29
N ILE A 232 -18.10 2.97 -28.32
CA ILE A 232 -17.86 2.19 -29.53
C ILE A 232 -17.05 0.94 -29.18
N GLY A 233 -17.53 -0.23 -29.59
CA GLY A 233 -16.83 -1.50 -29.40
C GLY A 233 -17.01 -2.17 -28.02
N GLY A 234 -17.68 -1.52 -27.08
CA GLY A 234 -18.00 -2.09 -25.76
C GLY A 234 -16.83 -2.17 -24.77
N LEU A 235 -17.10 -2.79 -23.61
CA LEU A 235 -16.13 -3.01 -22.54
C LEU A 235 -15.77 -4.50 -22.41
N ASP A 236 -14.49 -4.78 -22.24
CA ASP A 236 -13.96 -6.09 -21.85
C ASP A 236 -13.51 -6.09 -20.38
N LEU A 237 -13.35 -7.29 -19.81
CA LEU A 237 -12.79 -7.49 -18.48
C LEU A 237 -11.35 -8.01 -18.57
N THR A 238 -10.46 -7.31 -17.88
CA THR A 238 -9.04 -7.67 -17.74
C THR A 238 -8.74 -7.85 -16.26
N CYS A 239 -8.07 -8.93 -15.86
CA CYS A 239 -7.69 -9.04 -14.44
C CYS A 239 -6.69 -7.96 -14.06
N LEU A 240 -6.67 -7.53 -12.80
CA LEU A 240 -5.82 -6.44 -12.34
C LEU A 240 -4.33 -6.72 -12.52
N ASN A 241 -3.87 -7.97 -12.43
CA ASN A 241 -2.48 -8.28 -12.78
C ASN A 241 -2.18 -7.98 -14.26
N CYS A 242 -3.04 -8.46 -15.17
CA CYS A 242 -2.94 -8.17 -16.60
C CYS A 242 -2.99 -6.65 -16.85
N HIS A 243 -3.89 -5.94 -16.17
CA HIS A 243 -4.04 -4.48 -16.22
C HIS A 243 -2.74 -3.78 -15.81
N SER A 244 -2.21 -4.09 -14.62
CA SER A 244 -0.98 -3.50 -14.10
C SER A 244 0.20 -3.71 -15.03
N ILE A 245 0.30 -4.87 -15.68
CA ILE A 245 1.34 -5.18 -16.66
C ILE A 245 1.14 -4.36 -17.95
N LYS A 246 -0.07 -4.34 -18.52
CA LYS A 246 -0.40 -3.59 -19.75
C LYS A 246 -0.15 -2.08 -19.61
N HIS A 247 -0.48 -1.53 -18.44
CA HIS A 247 -0.25 -0.12 -18.15
C HIS A 247 1.22 0.22 -17.82
N SER A 248 2.06 -0.79 -17.60
CA SER A 248 3.50 -0.64 -17.37
C SER A 248 4.28 -0.78 -18.69
N VAL A 249 4.01 0.09 -19.66
CA VAL A 249 4.59 0.04 -21.03
C VAL A 249 6.12 -0.12 -21.04
N ARG A 250 6.81 0.54 -20.10
CA ARG A 250 8.27 0.44 -19.94
C ARG A 250 8.72 -0.94 -19.46
N TYR A 251 7.94 -1.59 -18.59
CA TYR A 251 8.25 -2.92 -18.06
C TYR A 251 8.14 -3.99 -19.15
N ILE A 252 7.11 -3.89 -20.00
CA ILE A 252 6.85 -4.87 -21.07
C ILE A 252 7.69 -4.64 -22.32
N PHE A 253 8.54 -3.61 -22.35
CA PHE A 253 9.51 -3.43 -23.41
C PHE A 253 10.54 -4.58 -23.35
N PRO A 254 10.69 -5.41 -24.40
CA PRO A 254 11.42 -6.68 -24.28
C PRO A 254 12.84 -6.56 -23.72
N PRO A 255 13.68 -5.59 -24.14
CA PRO A 255 15.00 -5.38 -23.55
C PRO A 255 14.97 -5.10 -22.03
N ILE A 256 14.02 -4.28 -21.57
CA ILE A 256 13.85 -3.98 -20.14
C ILE A 256 13.31 -5.20 -19.40
N PHE A 257 12.32 -5.90 -19.96
CA PHE A 257 11.75 -7.11 -19.38
C PHE A 257 12.82 -8.19 -19.15
N HIS A 258 13.61 -8.51 -20.18
CA HIS A 258 14.66 -9.52 -20.08
C HIS A 258 15.75 -9.14 -19.10
N PHE A 259 16.16 -7.86 -19.08
CA PHE A 259 17.06 -7.33 -18.08
C PHE A 259 16.52 -7.51 -16.66
N LEU A 260 15.29 -7.07 -16.39
CA LEU A 260 14.67 -7.20 -15.07
C LEU A 260 14.46 -8.66 -14.66
N LYS A 261 14.18 -9.55 -15.61
CA LYS A 261 14.01 -10.99 -15.37
C LYS A 261 15.31 -11.67 -14.97
N SER A 262 16.44 -11.33 -15.62
CA SER A 262 17.76 -11.91 -15.34
C SER A 262 18.46 -11.34 -14.10
N LEU A 263 18.01 -10.19 -13.60
CA LEU A 263 18.52 -9.63 -12.35
C LEU A 263 18.18 -10.53 -11.16
N THR A 264 19.14 -10.80 -10.30
CA THR A 264 18.96 -11.41 -8.98
C THR A 264 19.48 -10.45 -7.91
N LEU A 265 19.10 -10.64 -6.66
CA LEU A 265 19.63 -9.89 -5.52
C LEU A 265 21.16 -9.92 -5.49
N GLU A 266 21.75 -11.08 -5.79
CA GLU A 266 23.19 -11.27 -5.94
C GLU A 266 23.73 -10.41 -7.08
N ASN A 267 23.16 -10.49 -8.30
CA ASN A 267 23.57 -9.66 -9.44
C ASN A 267 23.45 -8.16 -9.13
N ILE A 268 22.42 -7.73 -8.41
CA ILE A 268 22.21 -6.32 -8.03
C ILE A 268 23.26 -5.86 -7.03
N ASN A 269 23.50 -6.68 -6.01
CA ASN A 269 24.58 -6.44 -5.07
C ASN A 269 25.94 -6.54 -5.76
N GLU A 270 26.07 -7.35 -6.82
CA GLU A 270 27.30 -7.70 -7.53
C GLU A 270 27.76 -6.69 -8.57
N ASN A 271 26.83 -6.12 -9.30
CA ASN A 271 27.13 -5.42 -10.54
C ASN A 271 26.40 -4.07 -10.60
N SER A 272 26.27 -3.37 -9.47
CA SER A 272 25.48 -2.13 -9.36
C SER A 272 25.86 -1.04 -10.37
N ALA A 273 27.17 -0.87 -10.66
CA ALA A 273 27.64 0.06 -11.69
C ALA A 273 27.21 -0.38 -13.11
N ASN A 274 27.32 -1.67 -13.43
CA ASN A 274 26.86 -2.22 -14.70
C ASN A 274 25.34 -2.09 -14.83
N ILE A 275 24.58 -2.29 -13.75
CA ILE A 275 23.13 -2.09 -13.72
C ILE A 275 22.75 -0.64 -13.98
N PHE A 276 23.48 0.31 -13.41
CA PHE A 276 23.25 1.73 -13.70
C PHE A 276 23.53 2.07 -15.16
N ASN A 277 24.64 1.58 -15.71
CA ASN A 277 25.01 1.77 -17.11
C ASN A 277 23.99 1.11 -18.05
N GLU A 278 23.54 -0.10 -17.72
CA GLU A 278 22.55 -0.85 -18.48
C GLU A 278 21.18 -0.18 -18.41
N THR A 279 20.76 0.31 -17.25
CA THR A 279 19.54 1.12 -17.11
C THR A 279 19.61 2.37 -17.99
N LYS A 280 20.78 3.04 -18.05
CA LYS A 280 20.97 4.21 -18.92
C LYS A 280 20.88 3.83 -20.40
N ARG A 281 21.51 2.73 -20.80
CA ARG A 281 21.44 2.19 -22.17
C ARG A 281 20.01 1.87 -22.57
N LEU A 282 19.30 1.11 -21.73
CA LEU A 282 17.89 0.72 -21.94
C LEU A 282 16.94 1.92 -21.98
N ALA A 283 17.17 2.94 -21.16
CA ALA A 283 16.37 4.15 -21.19
C ALA A 283 16.46 4.89 -22.53
N ASN A 284 17.68 5.02 -23.07
CA ASN A 284 17.91 5.62 -24.38
C ASN A 284 17.28 4.79 -25.50
N GLU A 285 17.47 3.47 -25.45
CA GLU A 285 16.89 2.54 -26.44
C GLU A 285 15.35 2.62 -26.46
N PHE A 286 14.73 2.62 -25.28
CA PHE A 286 13.28 2.77 -25.15
C PHE A 286 12.81 4.13 -25.70
N TYR A 287 13.52 5.22 -25.40
CA TYR A 287 13.19 6.55 -25.90
C TYR A 287 13.25 6.61 -27.42
N GLU A 288 14.33 6.16 -28.04
CA GLU A 288 14.48 6.22 -29.50
C GLU A 288 13.37 5.46 -30.25
N GLN A 289 12.97 4.30 -29.73
CA GLN A 289 11.89 3.50 -30.32
C GLN A 289 10.49 4.06 -30.07
N ASN A 290 10.32 4.97 -29.11
CA ASN A 290 9.03 5.56 -28.74
C ASN A 290 8.98 7.07 -28.88
N LYS A 291 9.98 7.70 -29.51
CA LYS A 291 10.15 9.17 -29.52
C LYS A 291 8.95 9.93 -30.10
N GLU A 292 8.26 9.34 -31.07
CA GLU A 292 7.05 9.91 -31.69
C GLU A 292 5.89 10.06 -30.69
N ARG A 293 5.89 9.28 -29.60
CA ARG A 293 4.87 9.35 -28.53
C ARG A 293 5.15 10.49 -27.54
N TYR A 294 6.34 11.09 -27.58
CA TYR A 294 6.75 12.11 -26.63
C TYR A 294 6.67 13.50 -27.26
N ARG A 295 5.70 14.30 -26.82
CA ARG A 295 5.64 15.73 -27.18
C ARG A 295 6.78 16.48 -26.47
N ILE A 296 7.80 16.85 -27.23
CA ILE A 296 8.91 17.67 -26.75
C ILE A 296 8.45 19.12 -26.65
N THR A 297 8.68 19.73 -25.49
CA THR A 297 8.34 21.14 -25.22
C THR A 297 9.48 21.80 -24.45
N ARG A 298 9.42 23.13 -24.25
CA ARG A 298 10.38 23.85 -23.38
C ARG A 298 10.43 23.28 -21.95
N ILE A 299 9.33 22.68 -21.46
CA ILE A 299 9.22 22.12 -20.10
C ILE A 299 9.51 20.61 -20.08
N ASN A 300 9.28 19.92 -21.21
CA ASN A 300 9.46 18.49 -21.37
C ASN A 300 10.55 18.22 -22.41
N THR A 301 11.80 18.41 -22.00
CA THR A 301 12.98 18.20 -22.86
C THR A 301 13.29 16.72 -23.03
N ILE A 302 14.11 16.40 -24.04
CA ILE A 302 14.63 15.05 -24.28
C ILE A 302 15.37 14.54 -23.03
N ALA A 303 16.24 15.37 -22.45
CA ALA A 303 16.98 15.03 -21.25
C ALA A 303 16.07 14.68 -20.07
N LYS A 304 15.01 15.46 -19.85
CA LYS A 304 14.03 15.20 -18.78
C LYS A 304 13.26 13.90 -19.03
N THR A 305 12.81 13.67 -20.26
CA THR A 305 12.11 12.45 -20.66
C THR A 305 12.99 11.22 -20.41
N ASN A 306 14.27 11.27 -20.81
CA ASN A 306 15.23 10.19 -20.56
C ASN A 306 15.50 9.98 -19.06
N ILE A 307 15.58 11.05 -18.27
CA ILE A 307 15.70 10.94 -16.80
C ILE A 307 14.48 10.22 -16.20
N ASP A 308 13.28 10.56 -16.65
CA ASP A 308 12.05 9.95 -16.14
C ASP A 308 11.91 8.47 -16.54
N ILE A 309 12.29 8.12 -17.78
CA ILE A 309 12.38 6.71 -18.22
C ILE A 309 13.40 5.97 -17.36
N LYS A 310 14.61 6.51 -17.19
CA LYS A 310 15.66 5.90 -16.37
C LYS A 310 15.21 5.70 -14.93
N ARG A 311 14.58 6.69 -14.32
CA ARG A 311 14.04 6.61 -12.95
C ARG A 311 13.00 5.51 -12.81
N SER A 312 12.15 5.35 -13.81
CA SER A 312 11.12 4.30 -13.83
C SER A 312 11.72 2.89 -13.92
N ILE A 313 12.69 2.68 -14.82
CA ILE A 313 13.44 1.41 -14.90
C ILE A 313 14.15 1.12 -13.58
N PHE A 314 14.82 2.12 -13.01
CA PHE A 314 15.51 1.98 -11.73
C PHE A 314 14.54 1.73 -10.56
N GLY A 315 13.32 2.27 -10.64
CA GLY A 315 12.23 1.96 -9.72
C GLY A 315 11.88 0.47 -9.72
N PHE A 316 11.81 -0.16 -10.90
CA PHE A 316 11.62 -1.61 -10.99
C PHE A 316 12.80 -2.39 -10.39
N VAL A 317 14.05 -1.99 -10.67
CA VAL A 317 15.23 -2.62 -10.06
C VAL A 317 15.16 -2.57 -8.54
N LYS A 318 14.84 -1.41 -7.96
CA LYS A 318 14.68 -1.25 -6.50
C LYS A 318 13.54 -2.09 -5.95
N LYS A 319 12.39 -2.10 -6.63
CA LYS A 319 11.24 -2.91 -6.22
C LYS A 319 11.61 -4.39 -6.18
N LYS A 320 12.29 -4.89 -7.22
CA LYS A 320 12.79 -6.28 -7.26
C LYS A 320 13.73 -6.56 -6.10
N TYR A 321 14.74 -5.71 -5.91
CA TYR A 321 15.70 -5.81 -4.83
C TYR A 321 15.03 -5.91 -3.45
N VAL A 322 14.11 -4.99 -3.16
CA VAL A 322 13.44 -4.91 -1.87
C VAL A 322 12.59 -6.15 -1.59
N ILE A 323 11.87 -6.65 -2.60
CA ILE A 323 11.08 -7.88 -2.46
C ILE A 323 11.99 -9.08 -2.20
N GLU A 324 13.04 -9.27 -3.00
CA GLU A 324 13.95 -10.41 -2.83
C GLU A 324 14.73 -10.35 -1.51
N TYR A 325 15.11 -9.15 -1.09
CA TYR A 325 15.81 -8.96 0.19
C TYR A 325 14.93 -9.35 1.38
N LEU A 326 13.66 -8.92 1.39
CA LEU A 326 12.76 -9.15 2.53
C LEU A 326 12.14 -10.56 2.53
N PHE A 327 11.86 -11.12 1.35
CA PHE A 327 11.06 -12.34 1.21
C PHE A 327 11.75 -13.48 0.46
N GLY A 328 12.99 -13.28 0.01
CA GLY A 328 13.79 -14.28 -0.69
C GLY A 328 13.69 -14.22 -2.22
N ALA A 329 14.66 -14.86 -2.88
CA ALA A 329 14.73 -14.95 -4.34
C ALA A 329 13.51 -15.68 -4.93
N ASN A 330 13.15 -15.34 -6.18
CA ASN A 330 12.02 -15.94 -6.91
C ASN A 330 10.67 -15.84 -6.17
N TYR A 331 10.48 -14.79 -5.37
CA TYR A 331 9.24 -14.52 -4.65
C TYR A 331 8.00 -14.70 -5.53
N THR A 332 7.11 -15.57 -5.09
CA THR A 332 5.84 -15.85 -5.76
C THR A 332 4.72 -15.39 -4.85
N CYS A 333 3.67 -14.79 -5.41
CA CYS A 333 2.55 -14.31 -4.63
C CYS A 333 2.02 -15.45 -3.73
N PRO A 334 2.03 -15.28 -2.40
CA PRO A 334 1.82 -16.39 -1.47
C PRO A 334 0.38 -16.90 -1.47
N ILE A 335 -0.56 -16.08 -1.94
CA ILE A 335 -1.98 -16.40 -2.00
C ILE A 335 -2.31 -17.21 -3.26
N CYS A 336 -2.03 -16.68 -4.45
CA CYS A 336 -2.42 -17.33 -5.69
C CYS A 336 -1.38 -18.30 -6.24
N ARG A 337 -0.10 -18.14 -5.87
CA ARG A 337 1.05 -18.89 -6.39
C ARG A 337 1.25 -18.85 -7.91
N LYS A 338 0.54 -17.96 -8.61
CA LYS A 338 0.60 -17.80 -10.07
C LYS A 338 1.49 -16.65 -10.52
N ALA A 339 1.55 -15.58 -9.73
CA ALA A 339 2.39 -14.42 -10.06
C ALA A 339 3.78 -14.61 -9.44
N ASN A 340 4.79 -14.80 -10.26
CA ASN A 340 6.21 -14.76 -9.88
C ASN A 340 6.81 -13.37 -10.14
N ILE A 341 7.65 -12.88 -9.24
CA ILE A 341 8.39 -11.61 -9.34
C ILE A 341 9.18 -11.45 -10.64
N ASN A 342 9.79 -12.51 -11.16
CA ASN A 342 10.66 -12.44 -12.35
C ASN A 342 9.87 -12.16 -13.63
N ASP A 343 8.65 -12.67 -13.71
CA ASP A 343 7.79 -12.55 -14.90
C ASP A 343 6.71 -11.46 -14.74
N HIS A 344 6.40 -11.08 -13.50
CA HIS A 344 5.24 -10.25 -13.20
C HIS A 344 5.53 -9.14 -12.18
N LEU A 345 6.78 -8.65 -12.08
CA LEU A 345 7.21 -7.62 -11.12
C LEU A 345 6.26 -6.40 -11.07
N ALA A 346 5.75 -5.99 -12.24
CA ALA A 346 4.85 -4.85 -12.35
C ALA A 346 3.55 -5.02 -11.54
N CYS A 347 3.02 -6.24 -11.38
CA CYS A 347 1.77 -6.48 -10.67
C CYS A 347 1.92 -6.64 -9.15
N PHE A 348 3.11 -6.55 -8.57
CA PHE A 348 3.25 -6.65 -7.11
C PHE A 348 2.97 -5.32 -6.41
N GLU A 349 2.20 -5.34 -5.33
CA GLU A 349 1.84 -4.16 -4.55
C GLU A 349 2.14 -4.40 -3.07
N ALA A 350 2.58 -3.35 -2.39
CA ALA A 350 2.80 -3.38 -0.95
C ALA A 350 1.45 -3.28 -0.23
N HIS A 351 1.20 -4.22 0.67
CA HIS A 351 -0.02 -4.31 1.47
C HIS A 351 0.31 -4.11 2.95
N HIS A 352 -0.32 -3.11 3.56
CA HIS A 352 -0.18 -2.83 4.98
C HIS A 352 -0.97 -3.85 5.79
N THR A 353 -0.30 -4.66 6.63
CA THR A 353 -0.96 -5.71 7.41
C THR A 353 -1.52 -5.23 8.75
N ASN A 354 -1.14 -4.04 9.20
CA ASN A 354 -1.54 -3.47 10.48
C ASN A 354 -2.02 -2.03 10.31
N LEU A 355 -3.34 -1.86 10.17
CA LEU A 355 -3.95 -0.56 9.95
C LEU A 355 -3.94 0.32 11.21
N GLU A 356 -3.86 -0.27 12.40
CA GLU A 356 -3.83 0.46 13.68
C GLU A 356 -2.55 1.29 13.85
N LEU A 357 -1.47 0.95 13.14
CA LEU A 357 -0.24 1.75 13.15
C LEU A 357 -0.49 3.19 12.69
N PHE A 358 -1.43 3.41 11.78
CA PHE A 358 -1.65 4.71 11.15
C PHE A 358 -2.38 5.72 12.05
N GLU A 359 -2.76 5.32 13.26
CA GLU A 359 -3.16 6.27 14.30
C GLU A 359 -1.95 7.07 14.83
N LYS A 360 -0.73 6.53 14.67
CA LYS A 360 0.50 7.08 15.26
C LYS A 360 1.55 7.47 14.23
N ILE A 361 1.50 6.91 13.02
CA ILE A 361 2.46 7.18 11.95
C ILE A 361 1.75 7.49 10.63
N GLU A 362 2.36 8.33 9.80
CA GLU A 362 1.84 8.62 8.46
C GLU A 362 1.92 7.37 7.56
N LYS A 363 0.81 7.05 6.90
CA LYS A 363 0.73 5.93 5.95
C LYS A 363 1.47 6.27 4.67
N ILE A 364 2.42 5.43 4.26
CA ILE A 364 3.19 5.60 3.01
C ILE A 364 2.58 4.74 1.91
N GLU A 365 2.30 5.35 0.76
CA GLU A 365 1.93 4.61 -0.45
C GLU A 365 3.17 4.35 -1.31
N PHE A 366 3.68 3.13 -1.28
CA PHE A 366 4.98 2.79 -1.86
C PHE A 366 5.08 2.87 -3.40
N GLY A 367 4.00 3.17 -4.14
CA GLY A 367 3.97 3.15 -5.60
C GLY A 367 5.08 3.97 -6.28
N ARG A 368 5.05 5.30 -6.15
CA ARG A 368 6.05 6.19 -6.75
C ARG A 368 7.34 6.30 -5.93
N GLU A 369 7.32 5.81 -4.70
CA GLU A 369 8.47 5.91 -3.79
C GLU A 369 9.66 5.08 -4.29
N TYR A 370 9.43 3.98 -5.01
CA TYR A 370 10.53 3.23 -5.64
C TYR A 370 11.35 4.09 -6.61
N GLU A 371 10.73 5.02 -7.33
CA GLU A 371 11.44 5.90 -8.28
C GLU A 371 12.25 6.99 -7.57
N ARG A 372 11.87 7.35 -6.34
CA ARG A 372 12.34 8.57 -5.64
C ARG A 372 13.24 8.30 -4.45
N LYS A 373 12.94 7.25 -3.67
CA LYS A 373 13.58 6.99 -2.39
C LYS A 373 14.71 5.97 -2.52
N PRO A 374 15.74 6.05 -1.67
CA PRO A 374 16.81 5.07 -1.65
C PRO A 374 16.34 3.72 -1.09
N VAL A 375 17.07 2.64 -1.41
CA VAL A 375 16.70 1.27 -1.03
C VAL A 375 16.59 1.10 0.49
N HIS A 376 17.52 1.67 1.25
CA HIS A 376 17.51 1.59 2.71
C HIS A 376 16.23 2.19 3.29
N TRP A 377 15.76 3.31 2.72
CA TRP A 377 14.54 3.98 3.16
C TRP A 377 13.32 3.11 2.86
N LEU A 378 13.29 2.47 1.69
CA LEU A 378 12.19 1.58 1.29
C LEU A 378 12.11 0.37 2.23
N ILE A 379 13.22 -0.33 2.45
CA ILE A 379 13.28 -1.49 3.36
C ILE A 379 12.85 -1.10 4.77
N LYS A 380 13.40 -0.01 5.30
CA LYS A 380 13.08 0.50 6.64
C LYS A 380 11.59 0.81 6.77
N ASN A 381 11.01 1.59 5.85
CA ASN A 381 9.61 2.00 5.96
C ASN A 381 8.63 0.86 5.69
N LEU A 382 8.91 -0.03 4.73
CA LEU A 382 8.09 -1.23 4.53
C LEU A 382 8.06 -2.10 5.78
N THR A 383 9.21 -2.27 6.44
CA THR A 383 9.31 -3.06 7.66
C THR A 383 8.61 -2.38 8.84
N ILE A 384 8.80 -1.07 9.03
CA ILE A 384 8.15 -0.30 10.10
C ILE A 384 6.62 -0.33 9.95
N GLN A 385 6.12 -0.15 8.72
CA GLN A 385 4.68 -0.15 8.39
C GLN A 385 4.09 -1.54 8.20
N GLU A 386 4.85 -2.60 8.51
CA GLU A 386 4.42 -4.00 8.47
C GLU A 386 3.83 -4.40 7.11
N CYS A 387 4.53 -4.01 6.03
CA CYS A 387 4.10 -4.22 4.65
C CYS A 387 4.54 -5.58 4.11
N ILE A 388 3.61 -6.32 3.50
CA ILE A 388 3.88 -7.53 2.70
C ILE A 388 3.69 -7.23 1.21
N TYR A 389 4.13 -8.11 0.30
CA TYR A 389 3.88 -7.95 -1.14
C TYR A 389 2.90 -8.97 -1.67
N LEU A 390 1.94 -8.50 -2.46
CA LEU A 390 0.92 -9.36 -3.07
C LEU A 390 0.74 -8.96 -4.53
N CYS A 391 0.29 -9.88 -5.40
CA CYS A 391 -0.11 -9.47 -6.75
C CYS A 391 -1.37 -8.61 -6.70
N SER A 392 -1.55 -7.68 -7.65
CA SER A 392 -2.66 -6.72 -7.73
C SER A 392 -4.02 -7.39 -7.55
N ASN A 393 -4.23 -8.58 -8.16
CA ASN A 393 -5.46 -9.36 -7.98
C ASN A 393 -5.72 -9.69 -6.51
N CYS A 394 -4.73 -10.32 -5.85
CA CYS A 394 -4.87 -10.71 -4.45
C CYS A 394 -4.94 -9.50 -3.52
N HIS A 395 -4.18 -8.44 -3.81
CA HIS A 395 -4.22 -7.20 -3.05
C HIS A 395 -5.61 -6.57 -3.07
N THR A 396 -6.23 -6.46 -4.25
CA THR A 396 -7.59 -5.93 -4.37
C THR A 396 -8.63 -6.82 -3.71
N MET A 397 -8.49 -8.14 -3.81
CA MET A 397 -9.38 -9.08 -3.11
C MET A 397 -9.37 -8.90 -1.60
N ILE A 398 -8.23 -8.52 -1.00
CA ILE A 398 -8.14 -8.20 0.44
C ILE A 398 -8.82 -6.88 0.76
N ASN A 399 -8.56 -5.86 -0.07
CA ASN A 399 -9.10 -4.52 0.14
C ASN A 399 -10.60 -4.42 -0.16
N ALA A 400 -11.18 -5.40 -0.86
CA ALA A 400 -12.61 -5.50 -1.15
C ALA A 400 -13.42 -5.99 0.07
N THR A 401 -13.34 -5.27 1.19
CA THR A 401 -13.99 -5.63 2.47
C THR A 401 -15.49 -5.84 2.33
N ILE A 402 -16.19 -4.95 1.62
CA ILE A 402 -17.63 -5.06 1.34
C ILE A 402 -17.96 -6.35 0.57
N TYR A 403 -17.15 -6.68 -0.45
CA TYR A 403 -17.34 -7.94 -1.19
C TYR A 403 -17.14 -9.12 -0.25
N ARG A 404 -16.04 -9.15 0.49
CA ARG A 404 -15.69 -10.26 1.40
C ARG A 404 -16.77 -10.51 2.45
N ASP A 405 -17.31 -9.45 3.04
CA ASP A 405 -18.24 -9.54 4.15
C ASP A 405 -19.66 -9.95 3.69
N HIS A 406 -19.96 -9.84 2.39
CA HIS A 406 -21.28 -10.12 1.82
C HIS A 406 -21.31 -11.21 0.74
N VAL A 407 -20.17 -11.61 0.17
CA VAL A 407 -20.11 -12.60 -0.92
C VAL A 407 -20.68 -13.95 -0.49
N LEU A 408 -20.50 -14.35 0.78
CA LEU A 408 -21.04 -15.61 1.28
C LEU A 408 -22.57 -15.56 1.44
N ILE A 409 -23.15 -14.38 1.67
CA ILE A 409 -24.60 -14.17 1.68
C ILE A 409 -25.14 -14.24 0.25
N ILE A 410 -24.42 -13.66 -0.70
CA ILE A 410 -24.79 -13.66 -2.13
C ILE A 410 -24.71 -15.08 -2.70
N LEU A 411 -23.66 -15.84 -2.36
CA LEU A 411 -23.41 -17.20 -2.85
C LEU A 411 -24.05 -18.28 -1.96
N GLN A 412 -24.79 -17.92 -0.91
CA GLN A 412 -25.18 -18.83 0.19
C GLN A 412 -25.94 -20.08 -0.27
N LYS A 413 -26.64 -20.00 -1.41
CA LYS A 413 -27.41 -21.11 -2.01
C LYS A 413 -26.69 -21.80 -3.18
N GLN A 414 -25.44 -21.44 -3.44
CA GLN A 414 -24.64 -21.92 -4.57
C GLN A 414 -23.49 -22.81 -4.07
N LYS A 415 -23.09 -23.82 -4.86
CA LYS A 415 -21.96 -24.72 -4.52
C LYS A 415 -20.65 -23.93 -4.32
N GLU A 416 -20.59 -22.75 -4.91
CA GLU A 416 -19.51 -21.78 -4.92
C GLU A 416 -19.20 -21.13 -3.56
N ALA A 417 -20.15 -21.10 -2.61
CA ALA A 417 -19.90 -20.50 -1.29
C ALA A 417 -18.76 -21.20 -0.54
N THR A 418 -18.67 -22.53 -0.65
CA THR A 418 -17.61 -23.33 -0.03
C THR A 418 -16.24 -23.00 -0.61
N PHE A 419 -16.17 -22.80 -1.93
CA PHE A 419 -14.94 -22.40 -2.61
C PHE A 419 -14.45 -21.02 -2.13
N VAL A 420 -15.34 -20.02 -2.12
CA VAL A 420 -14.98 -18.66 -1.68
C VAL A 420 -14.58 -18.63 -0.21
N LYS A 421 -15.29 -19.36 0.67
CA LYS A 421 -14.93 -19.48 2.09
C LYS A 421 -13.53 -20.09 2.26
N THR A 422 -13.22 -21.12 1.48
CA THR A 422 -11.90 -21.78 1.50
C THR A 422 -10.81 -20.85 1.00
N PHE A 423 -11.06 -20.10 -0.08
CA PHE A 423 -10.14 -19.08 -0.60
C PHE A 423 -9.80 -18.03 0.46
N TYR A 424 -10.79 -17.42 1.11
CA TYR A 424 -10.54 -16.40 2.12
C TYR A 424 -9.83 -16.96 3.37
N LYS A 425 -10.19 -18.16 3.82
CA LYS A 425 -9.47 -18.84 4.91
C LYS A 425 -8.00 -19.05 4.56
N HIS A 426 -7.71 -19.48 3.33
CA HIS A 426 -6.34 -19.64 2.84
C HIS A 426 -5.61 -18.29 2.77
N LEU A 427 -6.25 -17.27 2.20
CA LEU A 427 -5.73 -15.91 2.08
C LEU A 427 -5.30 -15.36 3.44
N TYR A 428 -6.14 -15.46 4.48
CA TYR A 428 -5.78 -14.97 5.82
C TYR A 428 -4.58 -15.71 6.42
N LYS A 429 -4.54 -17.05 6.26
CA LYS A 429 -3.41 -17.86 6.71
C LYS A 429 -2.10 -17.42 6.02
N GLN A 430 -2.14 -17.15 4.72
CA GLN A 430 -0.95 -16.72 3.98
C GLN A 430 -0.50 -15.31 4.38
N ILE A 431 -1.42 -14.37 4.61
CA ILE A 431 -1.10 -13.03 5.10
C ILE A 431 -0.37 -13.11 6.44
N GLU A 432 -0.86 -13.94 7.38
CA GLU A 432 -0.26 -14.08 8.70
C GLU A 432 1.18 -14.65 8.63
N ILE A 433 1.42 -15.63 7.76
CA ILE A 433 2.77 -16.17 7.52
C ILE A 433 3.71 -15.06 7.02
N GLN A 434 3.28 -14.25 6.05
CA GLN A 434 4.11 -13.17 5.52
C GLN A 434 4.32 -12.05 6.55
N LYS A 435 3.31 -11.76 7.37
CA LYS A 435 3.40 -10.79 8.46
C LYS A 435 4.48 -11.20 9.45
N ASN A 436 4.56 -12.48 9.81
CA ASN A 436 5.59 -12.99 10.73
C ASN A 436 7.01 -12.77 10.20
N ILE A 437 7.25 -12.93 8.90
CA ILE A 437 8.55 -12.61 8.27
C ILE A 437 8.90 -11.13 8.47
N ILE A 438 7.94 -10.24 8.24
CA ILE A 438 8.17 -8.80 8.41
C ILE A 438 8.33 -8.39 9.88
N LEU A 439 7.63 -9.04 10.80
CA LEU A 439 7.84 -8.83 12.23
C LEU A 439 9.26 -9.22 12.66
N GLN A 440 9.82 -10.31 12.13
CA GLN A 440 11.22 -10.68 12.37
C GLN A 440 12.19 -9.59 11.89
N TRP A 441 11.99 -9.07 10.68
CA TRP A 441 12.76 -7.92 10.19
C TRP A 441 12.59 -6.67 11.06
N LYS A 442 11.38 -6.42 11.56
CA LYS A 442 11.08 -5.28 12.45
C LYS A 442 11.79 -5.40 13.78
N HIS A 443 11.92 -6.62 14.33
CA HIS A 443 12.74 -6.88 15.52
C HIS A 443 14.22 -6.63 15.24
N GLN A 444 14.77 -7.19 14.18
CA GLN A 444 16.17 -6.96 13.80
C GLN A 444 16.50 -5.47 13.57
N LEU A 445 15.55 -4.67 13.06
CA LEU A 445 15.71 -3.22 12.92
C LEU A 445 15.78 -2.50 14.27
N LYS A 446 14.98 -2.93 15.25
CA LYS A 446 14.98 -2.36 16.60
C LYS A 446 16.26 -2.70 17.36
N ASP A 447 16.77 -3.91 17.15
CA ASP A 447 17.96 -4.42 17.84
C ASP A 447 19.27 -3.92 17.20
N TYR A 448 19.21 -3.00 16.22
CA TYR A 448 20.34 -2.50 15.41
C TYR A 448 21.16 -3.59 14.70
N ASN A 449 20.67 -4.83 14.69
CA ASN A 449 21.33 -6.00 14.09
C ASN A 449 21.18 -6.05 12.56
N LEU A 450 20.40 -5.14 11.98
CA LEU A 450 20.17 -5.09 10.54
C LEU A 450 21.29 -4.36 9.82
N THR A 451 22.21 -5.12 9.23
CA THR A 451 23.17 -4.57 8.28
C THR A 451 22.48 -4.35 6.94
N ILE A 452 21.74 -3.25 6.78
CA ILE A 452 21.29 -2.83 5.45
C ILE A 452 22.56 -2.49 4.67
N PRO A 453 22.92 -3.22 3.61
CA PRO A 453 24.17 -2.99 2.92
C PRO A 453 24.18 -1.57 2.35
N ASN A 454 25.18 -0.79 2.75
CA ASN A 454 25.33 0.57 2.25
C ASN A 454 25.52 0.50 0.71
N PRO A 455 24.61 1.07 -0.10
CA PRO A 455 24.69 1.01 -1.57
C PRO A 455 26.03 1.51 -2.10
N LEU A 456 26.64 2.50 -1.44
CA LEU A 456 27.96 3.00 -1.78
C LEU A 456 29.06 1.97 -1.47
N GLN A 457 28.97 1.23 -0.36
CA GLN A 457 29.88 0.10 -0.11
C GLN A 457 29.76 -0.98 -1.18
N LEU A 458 28.57 -1.20 -1.74
CA LEU A 458 28.35 -2.15 -2.83
C LEU A 458 28.92 -1.65 -4.17
N ILE A 459 28.71 -0.37 -4.51
CA ILE A 459 29.31 0.31 -5.69
C ILE A 459 30.84 0.22 -5.61
N PHE A 460 31.37 0.55 -4.44
CA PHE A 460 32.79 0.47 -4.15
C PHE A 460 33.34 -0.96 -4.11
N LYS A 461 32.58 -1.95 -3.64
CA LYS A 461 33.08 -3.33 -3.56
C LYS A 461 33.24 -3.96 -4.94
N LYS A 462 32.48 -3.54 -5.97
CA LYS A 462 32.31 -4.37 -7.18
C LYS A 462 32.31 -3.66 -8.55
N GLY A 463 32.35 -2.33 -8.61
CA GLY A 463 32.63 -1.59 -9.86
C GLY A 463 33.89 -0.72 -9.76
N GLU A 464 34.15 -0.17 -8.57
CA GLU A 464 35.28 0.71 -8.30
C GLU A 464 36.04 0.19 -7.07
N ALA A 465 36.33 -1.13 -7.07
CA ALA A 465 37.05 -1.81 -6.00
C ALA A 465 38.26 -1.00 -5.58
N LEU A 466 39.16 -0.70 -6.52
CA LEU A 466 40.38 0.05 -6.25
C LEU A 466 40.12 1.44 -5.65
N ASP A 467 39.08 2.15 -6.11
CA ASP A 467 38.73 3.49 -5.61
C ASP A 467 38.30 3.45 -4.15
N GLN A 468 37.55 2.44 -3.71
CA GLN A 468 37.22 2.26 -2.30
C GLN A 468 38.47 2.15 -1.43
N LYS A 469 39.44 1.35 -1.90
CA LYS A 469 40.66 1.07 -1.15
C LYS A 469 41.48 2.33 -1.10
N LEU A 470 41.58 3.06 -2.22
CA LEU A 470 42.26 4.34 -2.29
C LEU A 470 41.60 5.40 -1.40
N VAL A 471 40.28 5.49 -1.34
CA VAL A 471 39.56 6.42 -0.44
C VAL A 471 39.75 6.02 1.02
N CYS A 472 39.73 4.73 1.36
CA CYS A 472 40.01 4.25 2.71
C CYS A 472 41.46 4.58 3.12
N ILE A 473 42.44 4.31 2.25
CA ILE A 473 43.85 4.62 2.45
C ILE A 473 44.05 6.13 2.59
N TYR A 474 43.35 6.94 1.78
CA TYR A 474 43.35 8.40 1.91
C TYR A 474 42.86 8.85 3.28
N ASN A 475 41.74 8.29 3.76
CA ASN A 475 41.25 8.65 5.08
C ASN A 475 42.23 8.24 6.18
N ILE A 476 42.83 7.05 6.11
CA ILE A 476 43.84 6.62 7.09
C ILE A 476 45.06 7.57 7.08
N CYS A 477 45.66 7.80 5.92
CA CYS A 477 46.94 8.53 5.80
C CYS A 477 46.82 10.06 5.87
N GLU A 478 45.69 10.65 5.50
CA GLU A 478 45.55 12.11 5.35
C GLU A 478 44.51 12.73 6.30
N VAL A 479 43.48 11.97 6.68
CA VAL A 479 42.37 12.50 7.48
C VAL A 479 42.52 12.09 8.95
N TYR A 480 42.61 10.78 9.20
CA TYR A 480 42.67 10.20 10.55
C TYR A 480 44.07 10.32 11.16
N SER A 481 45.11 10.27 10.32
CA SER A 481 46.51 10.46 10.73
C SER A 481 46.80 11.83 11.35
N LYS A 482 45.97 12.86 11.08
CA LYS A 482 46.13 14.19 11.70
C LYS A 482 46.13 14.14 13.22
N GLU A 483 45.43 13.16 13.79
CA GLU A 483 45.35 12.95 15.25
C GLU A 483 46.60 12.23 15.80
N THR A 484 47.35 11.50 14.95
CA THR A 484 48.49 10.66 15.39
C THR A 484 49.86 11.06 14.80
N GLY A 485 49.89 11.98 13.84
CA GLY A 485 51.09 12.39 13.10
C GLY A 485 51.66 11.33 12.14
N LYS A 486 50.99 10.18 11.97
CA LYS A 486 51.47 9.05 11.16
C LYS A 486 50.80 9.01 9.79
N HIS A 487 51.44 9.59 8.78
CA HIS A 487 50.93 9.66 7.39
C HIS A 487 51.09 8.36 6.58
N PHE A 488 51.15 7.22 7.26
CA PHE A 488 51.44 5.91 6.67
C PHE A 488 50.56 4.84 7.30
N PHE A 489 50.42 3.70 6.61
CA PHE A 489 49.58 2.59 7.07
C PHE A 489 50.25 1.23 6.87
N THR A 490 49.77 0.22 7.58
CA THR A 490 50.11 -1.20 7.37
C THR A 490 48.93 -1.94 6.78
N ALA A 491 49.19 -3.13 6.20
CA ALA A 491 48.11 -3.99 5.69
C ALA A 491 47.06 -4.28 6.77
N ASP A 492 47.49 -4.53 8.01
CA ASP A 492 46.63 -4.88 9.14
C ASP A 492 45.68 -3.74 9.49
N VAL A 493 46.21 -2.52 9.65
CA VAL A 493 45.41 -1.30 9.88
C VAL A 493 44.32 -1.16 8.81
N PHE A 494 44.72 -1.28 7.54
CA PHE A 494 43.79 -1.11 6.43
C PHE A 494 42.70 -2.19 6.43
N ASN A 495 43.08 -3.46 6.65
CA ASN A 495 42.13 -4.56 6.67
C ASN A 495 41.15 -4.42 7.84
N TYR A 496 41.63 -3.97 9.00
CA TYR A 496 40.82 -3.72 10.19
C TYR A 496 39.77 -2.62 9.93
N VAL A 497 40.21 -1.44 9.48
CA VAL A 497 39.33 -0.29 9.18
C VAL A 497 38.28 -0.67 8.13
N LEU A 498 38.69 -1.39 7.08
CA LEU A 498 37.79 -1.85 6.02
C LEU A 498 36.89 -3.04 6.45
N ASN A 499 37.14 -3.63 7.62
CA ASN A 499 36.55 -4.88 8.12
C ASN A 499 36.62 -6.01 7.08
N LYS A 500 37.85 -6.46 6.87
CA LYS A 500 38.22 -7.52 5.93
C LYS A 500 39.25 -8.44 6.57
N PHE A 501 39.32 -9.67 6.04
CA PHE A 501 40.35 -10.64 6.39
C PHE A 501 41.76 -10.08 6.15
N HIS A 502 42.73 -10.54 6.95
CA HIS A 502 44.12 -10.06 6.95
C HIS A 502 44.85 -10.19 5.59
N THR A 503 44.35 -11.01 4.67
CA THR A 503 44.90 -11.15 3.30
C THR A 503 44.35 -10.13 2.30
N HIS A 504 43.30 -9.36 2.64
CA HIS A 504 42.54 -8.58 1.66
C HIS A 504 43.38 -7.50 0.96
N PHE A 505 44.18 -6.73 1.68
CA PHE A 505 45.09 -5.74 1.09
C PHE A 505 46.06 -6.35 0.06
N ASN A 506 46.56 -7.56 0.33
CA ASN A 506 47.54 -8.21 -0.55
C ASN A 506 47.00 -8.45 -1.96
N ASN A 507 45.68 -8.64 -2.11
CA ASN A 507 45.03 -8.84 -3.40
C ASN A 507 45.05 -7.58 -4.29
N TYR A 508 45.18 -6.38 -3.70
CA TYR A 508 45.15 -5.10 -4.43
C TYR A 508 46.46 -4.32 -4.35
N LYS A 509 47.38 -4.73 -3.47
CA LYS A 509 48.65 -4.06 -3.20
C LYS A 509 49.44 -3.78 -4.49
N ASN A 510 49.68 -4.81 -5.30
CA ASN A 510 50.49 -4.66 -6.51
C ASN A 510 49.80 -3.73 -7.52
N GLN A 511 48.47 -3.78 -7.62
CA GLN A 511 47.72 -2.88 -8.49
C GLN A 511 47.86 -1.42 -8.04
N LEU A 512 47.71 -1.13 -6.74
CA LEU A 512 47.84 0.23 -6.18
C LEU A 512 49.25 0.81 -6.32
N ILE A 513 50.28 -0.05 -6.26
CA ILE A 513 51.68 0.32 -6.49
C ILE A 513 51.92 0.58 -7.98
N ASN A 514 51.48 -0.33 -8.85
CA ASN A 514 51.69 -0.23 -10.30
C ASN A 514 50.96 0.97 -10.90
N THR A 515 49.79 1.36 -10.37
CA THR A 515 49.10 2.59 -10.76
C THR A 515 49.78 3.85 -10.21
N GLY A 516 50.73 3.69 -9.29
CA GLY A 516 51.48 4.77 -8.64
C GLY A 516 50.66 5.53 -7.60
N TYR A 517 49.66 4.89 -6.98
CA TYR A 517 48.82 5.54 -5.96
C TYR A 517 49.37 5.40 -4.54
N ILE A 518 50.11 4.33 -4.28
CA ILE A 518 50.83 4.10 -3.02
C ILE A 518 52.27 3.70 -3.31
N GLN A 519 53.14 3.84 -2.32
CA GLN A 519 54.51 3.37 -2.38
C GLN A 519 54.99 2.79 -1.06
N TYR A 520 56.05 1.97 -1.12
CA TYR A 520 56.74 1.48 0.07
C TYR A 520 57.58 2.59 0.69
N ILE A 521 57.58 2.66 2.02
CA ILE A 521 58.52 3.51 2.74
C ILE A 521 59.84 2.74 2.91
N LYS A 522 60.91 3.23 2.28
CA LYS A 522 62.25 2.62 2.41
C LYS A 522 62.77 2.73 3.85
N GLY A 523 63.38 1.67 4.36
CA GLY A 523 64.06 1.66 5.66
C GLY A 523 63.14 1.57 6.89
N LYS A 524 61.81 1.50 6.70
CA LYS A 524 60.84 1.35 7.79
C LYS A 524 60.29 -0.07 7.78
N HIS A 525 60.88 -0.93 8.60
CA HIS A 525 60.41 -2.30 8.83
C HIS A 525 60.44 -2.58 10.32
N GLN A 526 59.33 -3.07 10.87
CA GLN A 526 59.23 -3.50 12.26
C GLN A 526 58.62 -4.89 12.24
N PHE A 527 59.35 -5.90 12.75
CA PHE A 527 58.87 -7.28 12.87
C PHE A 527 58.12 -7.81 11.63
N ASN A 528 58.72 -7.72 10.44
CA ASN A 528 58.15 -8.13 9.15
C ASN A 528 56.90 -7.35 8.65
N GLN A 529 56.48 -6.28 9.33
CA GLN A 529 55.46 -5.37 8.79
C GLN A 529 56.06 -4.38 7.78
N LYS A 530 55.39 -4.27 6.63
CA LYS A 530 55.69 -3.28 5.59
C LYS A 530 54.79 -2.06 5.76
N PHE A 531 55.39 -0.89 5.69
CA PHE A 531 54.67 0.38 5.75
C PHE A 531 54.51 0.98 4.37
N PHE A 532 53.32 1.53 4.13
CA PHE A 532 52.93 2.13 2.87
C PHE A 532 52.49 3.58 3.10
N GLU A 533 52.74 4.43 2.12
CA GLU A 533 52.24 5.80 2.09
C GLU A 533 51.53 6.11 0.78
N LEU A 534 50.72 7.17 0.82
CA LEU A 534 50.02 7.69 -0.34
C LEU A 534 50.96 8.57 -1.17
N THR A 535 50.96 8.39 -2.49
CA THR A 535 51.69 9.29 -3.38
C THR A 535 50.84 10.54 -3.68
N PRO A 536 51.45 11.63 -4.17
CA PRO A 536 50.69 12.80 -4.64
C PRO A 536 49.63 12.45 -5.71
N LYS A 537 49.93 11.48 -6.58
CA LYS A 537 48.99 10.97 -7.60
C LYS A 537 47.80 10.28 -6.94
N GLY A 538 48.04 9.46 -5.92
CA GLY A 538 46.99 8.81 -5.14
C GLY A 538 46.10 9.81 -4.42
N ILE A 539 46.68 10.86 -3.82
CA ILE A 539 45.95 11.93 -3.11
C ILE A 539 45.00 12.65 -4.07
N LYS A 540 45.50 13.07 -5.23
CA LYS A 540 44.69 13.76 -6.24
C LYS A 540 43.50 12.89 -6.68
N ARG A 541 43.78 11.62 -7.01
CA ARG A 541 42.75 10.68 -7.44
C ARG A 541 41.70 10.42 -6.33
N ALA A 542 42.14 10.23 -5.09
CA ALA A 542 41.24 10.05 -3.96
C ALA A 542 40.30 11.25 -3.78
N LYS A 543 40.81 12.48 -3.85
CA LYS A 543 40.00 13.71 -3.74
C LYS A 543 38.96 13.83 -4.85
N GLU A 544 39.30 13.45 -6.08
CA GLU A 544 38.35 13.41 -7.21
C GLU A 544 37.19 12.44 -6.94
N ILE A 545 37.51 11.22 -6.48
CA ILE A 545 36.52 10.20 -6.13
C ILE A 545 35.63 10.69 -4.99
N ILE A 546 36.22 11.23 -3.93
CA ILE A 546 35.50 11.76 -2.76
C ILE A 546 34.52 12.83 -3.21
N LYS A 547 34.96 13.86 -3.93
CA LYS A 547 34.11 14.95 -4.42
C LYS A 547 32.92 14.43 -5.24
N LYS A 548 33.17 13.45 -6.12
CA LYS A 548 32.11 12.82 -6.92
C LYS A 548 31.11 12.07 -6.03
N LYS A 549 31.58 11.18 -5.17
CA LYS A 549 30.72 10.29 -4.38
C LYS A 549 30.00 11.00 -3.23
N SER A 550 30.63 11.99 -2.60
CA SER A 550 29.98 12.81 -1.57
C SER A 550 28.86 13.69 -2.13
N THR A 551 28.90 13.99 -3.43
CA THR A 551 27.82 14.71 -4.13
C THR A 551 26.72 13.75 -4.59
N GLU A 552 27.08 12.59 -5.15
CA GLU A 552 26.13 11.59 -5.65
C GLU A 552 25.38 10.84 -4.54
N PHE A 553 26.04 10.61 -3.40
CA PHE A 553 25.56 9.78 -2.28
C PHE A 553 25.95 10.39 -0.91
N PRO A 554 25.47 11.60 -0.54
CA PRO A 554 25.97 12.34 0.60
C PRO A 554 25.80 11.62 1.95
N GLU A 555 24.61 11.08 2.22
CA GLU A 555 24.33 10.38 3.48
C GLU A 555 25.11 9.05 3.56
N GLU A 556 25.09 8.26 2.49
CA GLU A 556 25.80 6.98 2.44
C GLU A 556 27.32 7.14 2.54
N PHE A 557 27.87 8.19 1.93
CA PHE A 557 29.30 8.52 2.03
C PHE A 557 29.67 8.91 3.45
N ASN A 558 28.91 9.81 4.09
CA ASN A 558 29.18 10.22 5.46
C ASN A 558 29.10 9.04 6.44
N ASN A 559 28.05 8.21 6.33
CA ASN A 559 27.91 7.01 7.16
C ASN A 559 29.08 6.03 6.98
N LEU A 560 29.58 5.89 5.75
CA LEU A 560 30.74 5.04 5.46
C LEU A 560 32.02 5.57 6.13
N ILE A 561 32.31 6.86 6.00
CA ILE A 561 33.50 7.49 6.58
C ILE A 561 33.44 7.48 8.10
N SER A 562 32.27 7.71 8.71
CA SER A 562 32.08 7.62 10.16
C SER A 562 32.38 6.22 10.68
N ALA A 563 31.84 5.17 10.03
CA ALA A 563 32.10 3.79 10.43
C ALA A 563 33.58 3.39 10.32
N TRP A 564 34.30 3.91 9.31
CA TRP A 564 35.74 3.72 9.20
C TRP A 564 36.51 4.47 10.28
N LYS A 565 36.09 5.69 10.63
CA LYS A 565 36.70 6.47 11.70
C LYS A 565 36.54 5.76 13.05
N GLU A 566 35.37 5.22 13.35
CA GLU A 566 35.13 4.45 14.59
C GLU A 566 36.08 3.26 14.73
N ARG A 567 36.24 2.47 13.66
CA ARG A 567 37.19 1.33 13.67
C ARG A 567 38.65 1.76 13.75
N TRP A 568 39.00 2.88 13.13
CA TRP A 568 40.34 3.44 13.29
C TRP A 568 40.62 3.79 14.75
N LEU A 569 39.68 4.46 15.42
CA LEU A 569 39.80 4.80 16.84
C LEU A 569 39.83 3.56 17.73
N GLU A 570 39.08 2.52 17.37
CA GLU A 570 39.12 1.22 18.06
C GLU A 570 40.47 0.53 17.90
N TYR A 571 41.07 0.56 16.70
CA TYR A 571 42.39 -0.02 16.43
C TYR A 571 43.53 0.66 17.20
N LEU A 572 43.38 1.94 17.53
CA LEU A 572 44.37 2.70 18.29
C LEU A 572 44.33 2.44 19.80
N LYS A 573 43.24 1.86 20.31
CA LYS A 573 43.12 1.42 21.70
C LYS A 573 43.77 0.07 21.87
#